data_AF-A0A0D0C8J0-F1
#
_entry.id   AF-A0A0D0C8J0-F1
#
_cell.length_a   1.000
_cell.length_b   1.000
_cell.length_c   1.000
_cell.angle_alpha   90.00
_cell.angle_beta   90.00
_cell.angle_gamma   90.00
#
_symmetry.space_group_name_H-M   'P 1'
#
loop_
_entity.id
_entity.type
_entity.pdbx_description
1 polymer ?
#
loop_
_entity_poly.entity_id
_entity_poly.type
_entity_poly.pdbx_seq_one_letter_code
_entity_poly.pdbx_strand_id
1 'polypeptide(L)'
;MYSYPIRCSGHRTLSEIPLEIYSAIFAYFKPHNSSASMSRFDPVTRRRIRDLCSLSLVCRLFRLETRRFIFTSIIFRPEVDEQAITRARESRTYHSFLKTLDPIQIPEYLVSQVQRCVFLDWHDFYLSIQCEHAKTFLTKRGEALSLMINLTSVTFYNTLITPQILAALQDVPSLKTLSIEQCEIPRKLKLRKFMPKLRSLVSLRWLTRDSTGQFTVNFRQTQFTCFS
;
A
#
# COMPACT_ATOMS: atom_id res chain seq x y z
N MET A 1 10.13 20.32 -19.75
CA MET A 1 9.79 20.17 -21.18
C MET A 1 9.59 18.68 -21.47
N TYR A 2 8.40 18.30 -21.94
CA TYR A 2 8.08 16.91 -22.30
C TYR A 2 8.58 16.64 -23.72
N SER A 3 9.10 15.44 -23.99
CA SER A 3 9.33 14.97 -25.36
C SER A 3 8.26 13.95 -25.72
N TYR A 4 7.45 14.28 -26.72
CA TYR A 4 6.51 13.34 -27.31
C TYR A 4 7.26 12.29 -28.12
N PRO A 5 6.74 11.06 -28.23
CA PRO A 5 7.32 10.08 -29.15
C PRO A 5 7.18 10.60 -30.59
N ILE A 6 8.30 10.70 -31.30
CA ILE A 6 8.31 11.07 -32.72
C ILE A 6 7.72 9.89 -33.49
N ARG A 7 6.64 10.15 -34.23
CA ARG A 7 5.97 9.13 -35.04
C ARG A 7 6.47 9.23 -36.47
N CYS A 8 6.87 8.11 -37.04
CA CYS A 8 7.33 8.03 -38.43
C CYS A 8 6.60 6.91 -39.19
N SER A 9 6.39 7.12 -40.49
CA SER A 9 6.00 6.09 -41.45
C SER A 9 6.99 6.14 -42.61
N GLY A 10 7.92 5.17 -42.64
CA GLY A 10 9.13 5.27 -43.47
C GLY A 10 9.93 6.53 -43.11
N HIS A 11 10.15 7.41 -44.09
CA HIS A 11 10.86 8.68 -43.91
C HIS A 11 9.95 9.86 -43.52
N ARG A 12 8.63 9.68 -43.48
CA ARG A 12 7.68 10.75 -43.18
C ARG A 12 7.40 10.83 -41.68
N THR A 13 7.61 12.00 -41.08
CA THR A 13 7.11 12.30 -39.74
C THR A 13 5.59 12.48 -39.77
N LEU A 14 4.89 11.78 -38.88
CA LEU A 14 3.44 11.85 -38.72
C LEU A 14 3.07 12.95 -37.72
N SER A 15 1.81 13.40 -37.77
CA SER A 15 1.28 14.36 -36.80
C SER A 15 1.29 13.80 -35.37
N GLU A 16 1.42 14.70 -34.40
CA GLU A 16 1.29 14.38 -32.99
C GLU A 16 -0.09 13.79 -32.70
N ILE A 17 -0.13 12.87 -31.73
CA ILE A 17 -1.38 12.34 -31.19
C ILE A 17 -1.81 13.27 -30.04
N PRO A 18 -3.05 13.75 -30.01
CA PRO A 18 -3.55 14.56 -28.90
C PRO A 18 -3.42 13.84 -27.56
N LEU A 19 -3.14 14.58 -26.48
CA LEU A 19 -2.89 14.01 -25.15
C LEU A 19 -4.08 13.20 -24.64
N GLU A 20 -5.29 13.60 -24.99
CA GLU A 20 -6.55 12.95 -24.63
C GLU A 20 -6.60 11.51 -25.12
N ILE A 21 -6.05 11.24 -26.30
CA ILE A 21 -5.97 9.89 -26.86
C ILE A 21 -5.00 9.03 -26.05
N TYR A 22 -3.84 9.58 -25.65
CA TYR A 22 -2.93 8.88 -24.75
C TYR A 22 -3.59 8.60 -23.39
N SER A 23 -4.28 9.57 -22.80
CA SER A 23 -5.02 9.38 -21.55
C SER A 23 -6.08 8.28 -21.67
N ALA A 24 -6.81 8.24 -22.78
CA ALA A 24 -7.78 7.18 -23.07
C ALA A 24 -7.10 5.80 -23.16
N ILE A 25 -5.96 5.71 -23.87
CA ILE A 25 -5.17 4.47 -23.95
C ILE A 25 -4.71 4.03 -22.55
N PHE A 26 -4.13 4.91 -21.75
CA PHE A 26 -3.66 4.57 -20.40
C PHE A 26 -4.79 4.17 -19.46
N ALA A 27 -5.99 4.73 -19.63
CA ALA A 27 -7.16 4.35 -18.85
C ALA A 27 -7.52 2.86 -19.01
N TYR A 28 -7.27 2.25 -20.18
CA TYR A 28 -7.46 0.80 -20.37
C TYR A 28 -6.53 -0.07 -19.51
N PHE A 29 -5.34 0.44 -19.19
CA PHE A 29 -4.35 -0.27 -18.37
C PHE A 29 -4.55 -0.04 -16.87
N LYS A 30 -5.49 0.82 -16.47
CA LYS A 30 -5.74 1.13 -15.07
C LYS A 30 -5.99 -0.16 -14.27
N PRO A 31 -5.19 -0.46 -13.23
CA PRO A 31 -5.44 -1.59 -12.35
C PRO A 31 -6.82 -1.47 -11.73
N HIS A 32 -7.54 -2.59 -11.61
CA HIS A 32 -8.84 -2.55 -10.94
C HIS A 32 -8.67 -2.22 -9.46
N ASN A 33 -9.68 -1.56 -8.91
CA ASN A 33 -9.75 -1.24 -7.49
C ASN A 33 -10.22 -2.47 -6.67
N SER A 34 -9.64 -3.65 -6.93
CA SER A 34 -9.96 -4.87 -6.19
C SER A 34 -9.47 -4.75 -4.74
N SER A 35 -10.14 -5.44 -3.82
CA SER A 35 -9.68 -5.51 -2.43
C SER A 35 -8.23 -6.03 -2.36
N ALA A 36 -7.48 -5.55 -1.38
CA ALA A 36 -6.08 -5.91 -1.20
C ALA A 36 -5.85 -7.42 -0.97
N SER A 37 -6.87 -8.16 -0.49
CA SER A 37 -6.80 -9.62 -0.36
C SER A 37 -6.89 -10.33 -1.71
N MET A 38 -7.67 -9.82 -2.67
CA MET A 38 -7.82 -10.42 -4.00
C MET A 38 -6.72 -10.00 -4.97
N SER A 39 -6.16 -8.80 -4.82
CA SER A 39 -5.08 -8.32 -5.70
C SER A 39 -3.82 -9.19 -5.65
N ARG A 40 -3.62 -9.94 -4.55
CA ARG A 40 -2.54 -10.94 -4.43
C ARG A 40 -2.61 -12.00 -5.51
N PHE A 41 -3.80 -12.46 -5.87
CA PHE A 41 -3.98 -13.59 -6.76
C PHE A 41 -4.61 -13.20 -8.08
N ASP A 42 -5.06 -11.95 -8.25
CA ASP A 42 -5.62 -11.50 -9.50
C ASP A 42 -4.53 -11.45 -10.59
N PRO A 43 -4.50 -12.43 -11.51
CA PRO A 43 -3.48 -12.45 -12.56
C PRO A 43 -3.66 -11.27 -13.51
N VAL A 44 -4.87 -10.71 -13.62
CA VAL A 44 -5.19 -9.58 -14.49
C VAL A 44 -4.52 -8.31 -13.99
N THR A 45 -4.67 -7.97 -12.70
CA THR A 45 -4.00 -6.81 -12.10
C THR A 45 -2.48 -6.92 -12.21
N ARG A 46 -1.89 -8.10 -11.92
CA ARG A 46 -0.45 -8.32 -12.08
C ARG A 46 0.02 -8.11 -13.51
N ARG A 47 -0.73 -8.64 -14.50
CA ARG A 47 -0.45 -8.45 -15.92
C ARG A 47 -0.51 -6.96 -16.30
N ARG A 48 -1.56 -6.24 -15.89
CA ARG A 48 -1.69 -4.80 -16.18
C ARG A 48 -0.54 -3.98 -15.58
N ILE A 49 -0.12 -4.26 -14.35
CA ILE A 49 1.04 -3.59 -13.74
C ILE A 49 2.31 -3.87 -14.55
N ARG A 50 2.51 -5.12 -15.00
CA ARG A 50 3.64 -5.47 -15.88
C ARG A 50 3.59 -4.68 -17.19
N ASP A 51 2.42 -4.61 -17.83
CA ASP A 51 2.22 -3.86 -19.08
C ASP A 51 2.52 -2.36 -18.86
N LEU A 52 2.07 -1.77 -17.76
CA LEU A 52 2.38 -0.39 -17.37
C LEU A 52 3.89 -0.17 -17.16
N CYS A 53 4.59 -1.12 -16.52
CA CYS A 53 6.04 -1.07 -16.37
C CYS A 53 6.73 -1.12 -17.74
N SER A 54 6.30 -1.99 -18.65
CA SER A 54 6.83 -2.05 -20.02
C SER A 54 6.57 -0.75 -20.78
N LEU A 55 5.36 -0.19 -20.70
CA LEU A 55 5.02 1.10 -21.29
C LEU A 55 5.88 2.24 -20.73
N SER A 56 6.25 2.19 -19.45
CA SER A 56 7.11 3.22 -18.83
C SER A 56 8.51 3.31 -19.44
N LEU A 57 8.95 2.29 -20.18
CA LEU A 57 10.26 2.25 -20.83
C LEU A 57 10.25 2.85 -22.24
N VAL A 58 9.08 3.13 -22.82
CA VAL A 58 8.95 3.60 -24.21
C VAL A 58 9.47 5.03 -24.38
N CYS A 59 8.98 5.97 -23.56
CA CYS A 59 9.41 7.36 -23.60
C CYS A 59 9.10 8.08 -22.28
N ARG A 60 9.58 9.32 -22.14
CA ARG A 60 9.39 10.13 -20.92
C ARG A 60 7.92 10.43 -20.62
N LEU A 61 7.10 10.69 -21.64
CA LEU A 61 5.66 10.90 -21.46
C LEU A 61 5.01 9.64 -20.88
N PHE A 62 5.27 8.47 -21.48
CA PHE A 62 4.69 7.21 -21.03
C PHE A 62 5.12 6.90 -19.60
N ARG A 63 6.41 7.10 -19.28
CA ARG A 63 6.92 6.95 -17.92
C ARG A 63 6.16 7.79 -16.90
N LEU A 64 5.75 9.01 -17.25
CA LEU A 64 5.03 9.89 -16.33
C LEU A 64 3.57 9.49 -16.17
N GLU A 65 2.91 9.12 -17.26
CA GLU A 65 1.50 8.68 -17.24
C GLU A 65 1.35 7.34 -16.52
N THR A 66 2.16 6.34 -16.85
CA THR A 66 2.06 5.00 -16.25
C THR A 66 2.38 4.99 -14.77
N ARG A 67 3.31 5.87 -14.36
CA ARG A 67 3.76 5.99 -12.98
C ARG A 67 2.62 6.29 -12.00
N ARG A 68 1.65 7.14 -12.38
CA ARG A 68 0.48 7.42 -11.55
C ARG A 68 -0.30 6.14 -11.25
N PHE A 69 -0.46 5.26 -12.23
CA PHE A 69 -1.17 3.99 -12.07
C PHE A 69 -0.36 2.95 -11.28
N ILE A 70 0.95 2.86 -11.51
CA ILE A 70 1.84 1.92 -10.83
C ILE A 70 1.89 2.23 -9.33
N PHE A 71 2.05 3.49 -8.95
CA PHE A 71 2.24 3.91 -7.55
C PHE A 71 0.95 4.35 -6.85
N THR A 72 -0.22 4.13 -7.46
CA THR A 72 -1.52 4.35 -6.80
C THR A 72 -1.66 3.46 -5.56
N SER A 73 -1.06 2.26 -5.58
CA SER A 73 -1.13 1.28 -4.50
C SER A 73 0.26 0.80 -4.13
N ILE A 74 0.62 0.91 -2.86
CA ILE A 74 1.87 0.41 -2.31
C ILE A 74 1.60 -0.79 -1.41
N ILE A 75 2.41 -1.83 -1.59
CA ILE A 75 2.36 -3.04 -0.79
C ILE A 75 3.64 -3.12 0.03
N PHE A 76 3.52 -3.07 1.34
CA PHE A 76 4.59 -3.31 2.30
C PHE A 76 4.56 -4.77 2.73
N ARG A 77 5.55 -5.53 2.26
CA ARG A 77 5.82 -6.90 2.68
C ARG A 77 7.15 -6.98 3.39
N PRO A 78 7.30 -7.91 4.34
CA PRO A 78 8.60 -8.44 4.67
C PRO A 78 9.03 -9.36 3.51
N GLU A 79 9.31 -8.80 2.32
CA GLU A 79 10.02 -9.53 1.25
C GLU A 79 11.49 -9.56 1.64
N VAL A 80 11.75 -10.32 2.69
CA VAL A 80 13.08 -10.63 3.18
C VAL A 80 13.32 -12.03 2.66
N ASP A 81 14.21 -12.16 1.68
CA ASP A 81 14.78 -13.45 1.27
C ASP A 81 15.03 -14.31 2.54
N GLU A 82 14.73 -15.61 2.53
CA GLU A 82 14.98 -16.48 3.69
C GLU A 82 16.42 -16.32 4.21
N GLN A 83 17.37 -16.09 3.30
CA GLN A 83 18.75 -15.77 3.65
C GLN A 83 18.89 -14.40 4.31
N ALA A 84 18.13 -13.40 3.89
CA ALA A 84 18.07 -12.10 4.54
C ALA A 84 17.39 -12.17 5.92
N ILE A 85 16.39 -13.05 6.14
CA ILE A 85 15.79 -13.31 7.47
C ILE A 85 16.83 -13.96 8.37
N THR A 86 17.56 -14.93 7.86
CA THR A 86 18.62 -15.63 8.60
C THR A 86 19.75 -14.66 8.99
N ARG A 87 20.22 -13.83 8.04
CA ARG A 87 21.18 -12.76 8.31
C ARG A 87 20.66 -11.72 9.30
N ALA A 88 19.38 -11.37 9.22
CA ALA A 88 18.72 -10.45 10.15
C ALA A 88 18.63 -11.07 11.56
N ARG A 89 18.42 -12.38 11.69
CA ARG A 89 18.42 -13.12 12.96
C ARG A 89 19.81 -13.20 13.61
N GLU A 90 20.83 -13.41 12.79
CA GLU A 90 22.23 -13.47 13.24
C GLU A 90 22.76 -12.08 13.62
N SER A 91 22.12 -11.03 13.12
CA SER A 91 22.56 -9.68 13.43
C SER A 91 22.22 -9.28 14.85
N ARG A 92 23.26 -8.93 15.60
CA ARG A 92 23.15 -8.42 16.98
C ARG A 92 22.82 -6.93 17.06
N THR A 93 22.80 -6.20 15.94
CA THR A 93 22.62 -4.74 15.94
C THR A 93 21.37 -4.30 15.19
N TYR A 94 20.58 -3.45 15.85
CA TYR A 94 19.37 -2.80 15.32
C TYR A 94 19.58 -2.16 13.93
N HIS A 95 20.77 -1.60 13.69
CA HIS A 95 21.06 -0.85 12.47
C HIS A 95 21.22 -1.72 11.23
N SER A 96 21.84 -2.89 11.35
CA SER A 96 22.04 -3.81 10.22
C SER A 96 20.75 -4.54 9.88
N PHE A 97 19.94 -4.90 10.88
CA PHE A 97 18.57 -5.36 10.68
C PHE A 97 17.73 -4.36 9.88
N LEU A 98 17.78 -3.08 10.26
CA LEU A 98 17.10 -2.02 9.52
C LEU A 98 17.60 -1.95 8.09
N LYS A 99 18.92 -1.96 7.83
CA LYS A 99 19.47 -1.93 6.44
C LYS A 99 18.92 -3.08 5.58
N THR A 100 18.69 -4.25 6.17
CA THR A 100 18.09 -5.40 5.46
C THR A 100 16.60 -5.18 5.17
N LEU A 101 15.88 -4.45 6.03
CA LEU A 101 14.48 -4.05 5.85
C LEU A 101 14.27 -2.69 5.14
N ASP A 102 15.33 -1.94 4.86
CA ASP A 102 15.26 -0.58 4.32
C ASP A 102 15.14 -0.44 2.78
N PRO A 103 14.92 -1.47 1.93
CA PRO A 103 15.07 -1.22 0.49
C PRO A 103 13.93 -0.42 -0.15
N ILE A 104 12.82 -0.15 0.55
CA ILE A 104 11.69 0.59 -0.04
C ILE A 104 11.54 1.95 0.60
N GLN A 105 12.53 2.83 0.43
CA GLN A 105 12.27 4.26 0.58
C GLN A 105 11.33 4.66 -0.57
N ILE A 106 10.11 5.07 -0.24
CA ILE A 106 9.21 5.62 -1.24
C ILE A 106 9.78 6.99 -1.58
N PRO A 107 10.24 7.24 -2.80
CA PRO A 107 10.76 8.55 -3.16
C PRO A 107 9.70 9.61 -2.87
N GLU A 108 10.11 10.74 -2.29
CA GLU A 108 9.20 11.80 -1.82
C GLU A 108 8.20 12.25 -2.90
N TYR A 109 8.69 12.33 -4.14
CA TYR A 109 7.90 12.70 -5.31
C TYR A 109 6.84 11.64 -5.74
N LEU A 110 6.85 10.44 -5.16
CA LEU A 110 5.81 9.40 -5.30
C LEU A 110 4.78 9.46 -4.18
N VAL A 111 5.12 9.98 -3.00
CA VAL A 111 4.31 9.91 -1.78
C VAL A 111 2.92 10.52 -2.00
N SER A 112 2.85 11.64 -2.72
CA SER A 112 1.58 12.29 -3.07
C SER A 112 0.73 11.51 -4.09
N GLN A 113 1.26 10.49 -4.75
CA GLN A 113 0.52 9.68 -5.73
C GLN A 113 -0.13 8.45 -5.09
N VAL A 114 0.28 8.11 -3.87
CA VAL A 114 -0.20 6.91 -3.17
C VAL A 114 -1.61 7.14 -2.67
N GLN A 115 -2.53 6.29 -3.13
CA GLN A 115 -3.92 6.30 -2.68
C GLN A 115 -4.26 5.11 -1.81
N ARG A 116 -3.46 4.04 -1.90
CA ARG A 116 -3.69 2.79 -1.17
C ARG A 116 -2.39 2.28 -0.58
N CYS A 117 -2.45 1.88 0.68
CA CYS A 117 -1.36 1.14 1.34
C CYS A 117 -1.85 -0.20 1.84
N VAL A 118 -1.03 -1.21 1.65
CA VAL A 118 -1.33 -2.58 2.06
C VAL A 118 -0.15 -3.13 2.83
N PHE A 119 -0.34 -3.47 4.10
CA PHE A 119 0.63 -4.16 4.94
C PHE A 119 0.27 -5.64 4.97
N LEU A 120 1.20 -6.49 4.52
CA LEU A 120 0.95 -7.91 4.32
C LEU A 120 1.97 -8.76 5.10
N ASP A 121 1.47 -9.77 5.81
CA ASP A 121 2.24 -10.90 6.35
C ASP A 121 3.35 -10.53 7.34
N TRP A 122 3.14 -9.46 8.11
CA TRP A 122 4.07 -9.02 9.15
C TRP A 122 3.96 -9.82 10.46
N HIS A 123 2.96 -10.69 10.60
CA HIS A 123 2.73 -11.47 11.83
C HIS A 123 3.80 -12.55 12.07
N ASP A 124 4.11 -13.36 11.06
CA ASP A 124 5.13 -14.42 11.20
C ASP A 124 6.53 -13.81 11.43
N PHE A 125 6.78 -12.65 10.83
CA PHE A 125 7.97 -11.85 11.07
C PHE A 125 8.06 -11.40 12.53
N TYR A 126 6.94 -11.04 13.15
CA TYR A 126 6.89 -10.64 14.56
C TYR A 126 7.10 -11.79 15.53
N LEU A 127 6.57 -12.98 15.22
CA LEU A 127 6.74 -14.17 16.06
C LEU A 127 8.16 -14.75 16.01
N SER A 128 8.86 -14.58 14.88
CA SER A 128 10.15 -15.22 14.63
C SER A 128 11.38 -14.34 14.88
N ILE A 129 11.20 -13.02 15.04
CA ILE A 129 12.28 -12.03 15.21
C ILE A 129 12.04 -11.25 16.49
N GLN A 130 13.12 -10.72 17.10
CA GLN A 130 13.07 -9.77 18.22
C GLN A 130 12.03 -8.68 17.94
N CYS A 131 10.87 -8.80 18.58
CA CYS A 131 9.64 -8.18 18.12
C CYS A 131 9.70 -6.64 18.14
N GLU A 132 10.65 -6.08 18.89
CA GLU A 132 10.98 -4.65 18.93
C GLU A 132 11.38 -4.10 17.56
N HIS A 133 12.16 -4.82 16.73
CA HIS A 133 12.55 -4.27 15.43
C HIS A 133 11.39 -4.18 14.44
N ALA A 134 10.51 -5.20 14.44
CA ALA A 134 9.30 -5.20 13.63
C ALA A 134 8.35 -4.06 14.06
N LYS A 135 8.22 -3.80 15.37
CA LYS A 135 7.48 -2.65 15.90
C LYS A 135 8.06 -1.34 15.40
N THR A 136 9.38 -1.15 15.48
CA THR A 136 9.97 0.12 15.05
C THR A 136 9.87 0.32 13.54
N PHE A 137 9.98 -0.75 12.75
CA PHE A 137 9.71 -0.69 11.31
C PHE A 137 8.27 -0.23 11.03
N LEU A 138 7.27 -0.89 11.63
CA LEU A 138 5.87 -0.52 11.46
C LEU A 138 5.58 0.90 11.95
N THR A 139 6.25 1.34 13.02
CA THR A 139 6.14 2.71 13.55
C THR A 139 6.66 3.73 12.54
N LYS A 140 7.88 3.55 12.01
CA LYS A 140 8.44 4.40 10.95
C LYS A 140 7.57 4.44 9.70
N ARG A 141 6.96 3.30 9.33
CA ARG A 141 6.03 3.25 8.20
C ARG A 141 4.71 3.93 8.50
N GLY A 142 4.24 3.88 9.75
CA GLY A 142 3.12 4.67 10.23
C GLY A 142 3.37 6.16 10.02
N GLU A 143 4.53 6.67 10.40
CA GLU A 143 4.93 8.07 10.14
C GLU A 143 4.92 8.39 8.64
N ALA A 144 5.34 7.47 7.77
CA ALA A 144 5.26 7.68 6.33
C ALA A 144 3.82 7.74 5.79
N LEU A 145 2.83 7.12 6.45
CA LEU A 145 1.43 7.18 6.03
C LEU A 145 0.86 8.60 6.16
N SER A 146 1.26 9.35 7.18
CA SER A 146 0.76 10.73 7.38
C SER A 146 1.27 11.68 6.30
N LEU A 147 2.38 11.36 5.64
CA LEU A 147 2.90 12.12 4.51
C LEU A 147 2.12 11.84 3.20
N MET A 148 1.38 10.74 3.12
CA MET A 148 0.60 10.35 1.94
C MET A 148 -0.75 11.07 1.93
N ILE A 149 -0.74 12.35 1.58
CA ILE A 149 -1.92 13.23 1.61
C ILE A 149 -3.15 12.70 0.82
N ASN A 150 -2.92 11.86 -0.20
CA ASN A 150 -3.96 11.27 -1.04
C ASN A 150 -4.36 9.84 -0.63
N LEU A 151 -3.88 9.35 0.51
CA LEU A 151 -4.13 8.01 1.01
C LEU A 151 -5.60 7.84 1.44
N THR A 152 -6.36 7.13 0.61
CA THR A 152 -7.80 6.90 0.84
C THR A 152 -8.10 5.51 1.41
N SER A 153 -7.18 4.55 1.28
CA SER A 153 -7.40 3.18 1.70
C SER A 153 -6.16 2.59 2.36
N VAL A 154 -6.33 2.01 3.54
CA VAL A 154 -5.28 1.21 4.19
C VAL A 154 -5.81 -0.19 4.46
N THR A 155 -5.00 -1.20 4.18
CA THR A 155 -5.30 -2.58 4.52
C THR A 155 -4.15 -3.19 5.30
N PHE A 156 -4.46 -3.79 6.44
CA PHE A 156 -3.58 -4.67 7.19
C PHE A 156 -4.08 -6.09 7.00
N TYR A 157 -3.20 -6.98 6.57
CA TYR A 157 -3.47 -8.40 6.44
C TYR A 157 -2.39 -9.19 7.15
N ASN A 158 -2.78 -10.11 8.04
CA ASN A 158 -1.86 -10.95 8.79
C ASN A 158 -0.70 -10.13 9.39
N THR A 159 -1.04 -9.04 10.06
CA THR A 159 -0.12 -8.03 10.57
C THR A 159 -0.47 -7.70 12.01
N LEU A 160 0.53 -7.50 12.88
CA LEU A 160 0.30 -7.00 14.23
C LEU A 160 -0.08 -5.51 14.19
N ILE A 161 -1.22 -5.15 14.75
CA ILE A 161 -1.65 -3.76 14.86
C ILE A 161 -1.07 -3.13 16.12
N THR A 162 -0.19 -2.14 15.96
CA THR A 162 0.41 -1.39 17.07
C THR A 162 -0.42 -0.14 17.42
N PRO A 163 -0.33 0.38 18.65
CA PRO A 163 -0.94 1.67 18.99
C PRO A 163 -0.43 2.82 18.11
N GLN A 164 0.85 2.80 17.75
CA GLN A 164 1.51 3.83 16.94
C GLN A 164 0.94 3.88 15.52
N ILE A 165 0.73 2.73 14.87
CA ILE A 165 0.18 2.72 13.52
C ILE A 165 -1.26 3.22 13.51
N LEU A 166 -2.06 2.91 14.54
CA LEU A 166 -3.40 3.47 14.69
C LEU A 166 -3.41 4.96 15.04
N ALA A 167 -2.39 5.46 15.74
CA ALA A 167 -2.21 6.89 15.96
C ALA A 167 -1.95 7.59 14.64
N ALA A 168 -0.99 7.09 13.84
CA ALA A 168 -0.66 7.67 12.55
C ALA A 168 -1.85 7.71 11.57
N LEU A 169 -2.74 6.71 11.60
CA LEU A 169 -3.95 6.71 10.77
C LEU A 169 -4.95 7.83 11.13
N GLN A 170 -4.92 8.36 12.36
CA GLN A 170 -5.75 9.51 12.75
C GLN A 170 -5.31 10.79 12.05
N ASP A 171 -4.02 10.87 11.71
CA ASP A 171 -3.42 12.02 11.05
C ASP A 171 -3.52 11.93 9.52
N VAL A 172 -4.21 10.91 8.98
CA VAL A 172 -4.48 10.76 7.54
C VAL A 172 -5.88 11.31 7.22
N PRO A 173 -6.01 12.59 6.82
CA PRO A 173 -7.31 13.25 6.70
C PRO A 173 -8.19 12.66 5.60
N SER A 174 -7.60 12.05 4.57
CA SER A 174 -8.31 11.51 3.40
C SER A 174 -8.66 10.03 3.51
N LEU A 175 -8.39 9.37 4.65
CA LEU A 175 -8.60 7.94 4.84
C LEU A 175 -10.10 7.56 4.87
N LYS A 176 -10.58 7.00 3.77
CA LYS A 176 -11.98 6.56 3.62
C LYS A 176 -12.20 5.09 3.96
N THR A 177 -11.19 4.25 3.74
CA THR A 177 -11.31 2.81 3.90
C THR A 177 -10.19 2.26 4.76
N LEU A 178 -10.56 1.50 5.78
CA LEU A 178 -9.64 0.74 6.62
C LEU A 178 -10.08 -0.72 6.63
N SER A 179 -9.17 -1.62 6.24
CA SER A 179 -9.38 -3.06 6.34
C SER A 179 -8.35 -3.66 7.29
N ILE A 180 -8.80 -4.42 8.28
CA ILE A 180 -7.95 -5.14 9.22
C ILE A 180 -8.37 -6.61 9.15
N GLU A 181 -7.52 -7.43 8.55
CA GLU A 181 -7.83 -8.80 8.17
C GLU A 181 -6.79 -9.77 8.74
N GLN A 182 -7.24 -10.76 9.52
CA GLN A 182 -6.34 -11.76 10.13
C GLN A 182 -5.23 -11.12 11.00
N CYS A 183 -5.48 -9.93 11.53
CA CYS A 183 -4.50 -9.21 12.33
C CYS A 183 -4.57 -9.61 13.80
N GLU A 184 -3.41 -9.64 14.46
CA GLU A 184 -3.35 -9.70 15.91
C GLU A 184 -3.46 -8.28 16.47
N ILE A 185 -4.26 -8.13 17.53
CA ILE A 185 -4.38 -6.88 18.27
C ILE A 185 -4.01 -7.11 19.73
N PRO A 186 -3.07 -6.32 20.27
CA PRO A 186 -2.72 -6.39 21.68
C PRO A 186 -3.94 -6.17 22.56
N ARG A 187 -4.15 -7.02 23.59
CA ARG A 187 -5.30 -6.93 24.53
C ARG A 187 -5.48 -5.54 25.16
N LYS A 188 -4.40 -4.77 25.31
CA LYS A 188 -4.41 -3.41 25.88
C LYS A 188 -4.96 -2.36 24.90
N LEU A 189 -5.05 -2.68 23.61
CA LEU A 189 -5.48 -1.76 22.57
C LEU A 189 -7.01 -1.68 22.51
N LYS A 190 -7.58 -0.59 23.02
CA LYS A 190 -9.03 -0.35 23.02
C LYS A 190 -9.47 0.30 21.71
N LEU A 191 -9.61 -0.48 20.64
CA LEU A 191 -10.00 -0.01 19.30
C LEU A 191 -11.24 0.88 19.29
N ARG A 192 -12.24 0.57 20.13
CA ARG A 192 -13.45 1.39 20.29
C ARG A 192 -13.17 2.85 20.64
N LYS A 193 -12.05 3.14 21.33
CA LYS A 193 -11.60 4.51 21.63
C LYS A 193 -10.88 5.19 20.46
N PHE A 194 -10.36 4.40 19.53
CA PHE A 194 -9.63 4.89 18.35
C PHE A 194 -10.57 5.21 17.19
N MET A 195 -11.60 4.38 16.96
CA MET A 195 -12.48 4.53 15.80
C MET A 195 -13.12 5.92 15.65
N PRO A 196 -13.64 6.58 16.72
CA PRO A 196 -14.25 7.91 16.58
C PRO A 196 -13.27 9.00 16.10
N LYS A 197 -11.96 8.76 16.19
CA LYS A 197 -10.93 9.71 15.76
C LYS A 197 -10.64 9.63 14.26
N LEU A 198 -11.07 8.56 13.59
CA LEU A 198 -10.92 8.39 12.13
C LEU A 198 -12.09 9.09 11.41
N ARG A 199 -12.09 10.43 11.44
CA ARG A 199 -13.25 11.26 11.06
C ARG A 199 -13.71 11.10 9.60
N SER A 200 -12.80 10.77 8.69
CA SER A 200 -13.09 10.60 7.25
C SER A 200 -13.42 9.17 6.85
N LEU A 201 -13.43 8.24 7.81
CA LEU A 201 -13.62 6.82 7.55
C LEU A 201 -15.06 6.52 7.14
N VAL A 202 -15.23 6.05 5.91
CA VAL A 202 -16.53 5.68 5.32
C VAL A 202 -16.78 4.17 5.48
N SER A 203 -15.73 3.38 5.36
CA SER A 203 -15.79 1.91 5.36
C SER A 203 -14.72 1.33 6.29
N LEU A 204 -15.18 0.61 7.31
CA LEU A 204 -14.33 -0.24 8.13
C LEU A 204 -14.66 -1.70 7.85
N ARG A 205 -13.64 -2.48 7.47
CA ARG A 205 -13.74 -3.94 7.36
C ARG A 205 -12.86 -4.57 8.42
N TRP A 206 -13.46 -5.49 9.17
CA TRP A 206 -12.79 -6.18 10.26
C TRP A 206 -13.02 -7.68 10.16
N LEU A 207 -11.94 -8.43 9.91
CA LEU A 207 -11.96 -9.90 9.88
C LEU A 207 -11.04 -10.45 10.97
N THR A 208 -11.64 -11.05 11.99
CA THR A 208 -10.92 -11.76 13.06
C THR A 208 -11.08 -13.25 12.92
N ARG A 209 -10.09 -14.01 13.43
CA ARG A 209 -10.25 -15.43 13.69
C ARG A 209 -10.97 -15.60 15.02
N ASP A 210 -11.99 -16.45 15.05
CA ASP A 210 -12.59 -16.92 16.29
C ASP A 210 -11.71 -18.00 16.95
N SER A 211 -12.17 -18.53 18.08
CA SER A 211 -11.47 -19.57 18.84
C SER A 211 -11.30 -20.90 18.08
N THR A 212 -12.05 -21.11 17.00
CA THR A 212 -11.95 -22.28 16.12
C THR A 212 -11.02 -22.04 14.93
N GLY A 213 -10.47 -20.82 14.81
CA GLY A 213 -9.67 -20.39 13.69
C GLY A 213 -10.50 -19.97 12.46
N GLN A 214 -11.83 -19.98 12.53
CA GLN A 214 -12.69 -19.52 11.44
C GLN A 214 -12.76 -18.00 11.41
N PHE A 215 -12.86 -17.43 10.20
CA PHE A 215 -12.93 -15.99 10.02
C PHE A 215 -14.35 -15.49 10.21
N THR A 216 -14.57 -14.70 11.25
CA THR A 216 -15.82 -13.99 11.49
C THR A 216 -15.69 -12.54 11.01
N VAL A 217 -16.60 -12.13 10.12
CA VAL A 217 -16.73 -10.72 9.70
C VAL A 217 -17.45 -9.99 10.82
N ASN A 218 -16.68 -9.42 11.75
CA ASN A 218 -17.26 -8.86 12.97
C ASN A 218 -17.74 -7.42 12.82
N PHE A 219 -17.33 -6.71 11.76
CA PHE A 219 -17.74 -5.33 11.58
C PHE A 219 -17.63 -4.88 10.12
N ARG A 220 -18.75 -4.45 9.55
CA ARG A 220 -18.83 -3.72 8.28
C ARG A 220 -19.67 -2.48 8.53
N GLN A 221 -19.04 -1.40 8.94
CA GLN A 221 -19.75 -0.13 9.15
C GLN A 221 -19.56 0.73 7.90
N THR A 222 -20.67 0.91 7.19
CA THR A 222 -20.86 1.90 6.14
C THR A 222 -21.70 3.02 6.75
N GLN A 223 -21.09 4.20 6.92
CA GLN A 223 -21.64 5.47 7.43
C GLN A 223 -21.58 5.69 8.96
N PHE A 224 -20.74 6.65 9.37
CA PHE A 224 -20.97 7.50 10.55
C PHE A 224 -21.74 8.72 10.07
N THR A 225 -23.08 8.71 10.15
CA THR A 225 -23.82 9.98 10.14
C THR A 225 -23.52 10.66 11.46
N CYS A 226 -22.78 11.78 11.39
CA CYS A 226 -22.52 12.62 12.56
C CYS A 226 -23.87 13.06 13.15
N PHE A 227 -24.22 12.54 14.33
CA PHE A 227 -25.13 13.26 15.21
C PHE A 227 -24.36 14.48 15.71
N SER A 228 -24.82 15.64 15.28
CA SER A 228 -24.44 16.94 15.86
C SER A 228 -25.18 17.10 17.18
#